data_AF-A0A7C2L9E6-F1
#
_entry.id   AF-A0A7C2L9E6-F1
#
_cell.length_a   1.000
_cell.length_b   1.000
_cell.length_c   1.000
_cell.angle_alpha   90.00
_cell.angle_beta   90.00
_cell.angle_gamma   90.00
#
_symmetry.space_group_name_H-M   'P 1'
#
loop_
_entity.id
_entity.type
_entity.pdbx_description
1 polymer ?
#
loop_
_entity_poly.entity_id
_entity_poly.type
_entity_poly.pdbx_seq_one_letter_code
_entity_poly.pdbx_strand_id
1 'polypeptide(L)'
;MKRALHLENEFLKVSIYEDGSVDVLDKLSNVEWTRWPDGEPTGVVQLRAPDRGAPFVSHLSASNVKLIREKELKVRIAFEGFGCEGGFSLGGSMEASVSLDESSVNFTVERVELPKGFLVKRRATKP
;
A
#
# COMPACT_ATOMS: atom_id res chain seq x y z
N MET A 1 2.46 -19.43 -8.51
CA MET A 1 2.54 -18.10 -9.17
C MET A 1 1.54 -17.19 -8.50
N LYS A 2 1.98 -16.08 -7.91
CA LYS A 2 1.07 -15.06 -7.36
C LYS A 2 0.41 -14.34 -8.55
N ARG A 3 -0.91 -14.15 -8.54
CA ARG A 3 -1.57 -13.39 -9.60
C ARG A 3 -1.25 -11.90 -9.41
N ALA A 4 -1.08 -11.20 -10.52
CA ALA A 4 -0.79 -9.78 -10.55
C ALA A 4 -1.72 -9.09 -11.54
N LEU A 5 -2.08 -7.85 -11.20
CA LEU A 5 -2.74 -6.94 -12.11
C LEU A 5 -1.69 -5.97 -12.65
N HIS A 6 -1.59 -5.88 -13.98
CA HIS A 6 -0.60 -5.05 -14.65
C HIS A 6 -1.17 -3.73 -15.18
N LEU A 7 -0.58 -2.61 -14.80
CA LEU A 7 -0.74 -1.34 -15.51
C LEU A 7 0.49 -1.17 -16.41
N GLU A 8 0.31 -0.79 -17.66
CA GLU A 8 1.42 -0.71 -18.61
C GLU A 8 1.19 0.40 -19.62
N ASN A 9 2.20 1.22 -19.85
CA ASN A 9 2.25 2.21 -20.92
C ASN A 9 3.59 2.11 -21.67
N GLU A 10 3.95 3.09 -22.51
CA GLU A 10 5.19 3.06 -23.29
C GLU A 10 6.46 3.08 -22.42
N PHE A 11 6.39 3.70 -21.24
CA PHE A 11 7.55 3.95 -20.37
C PHE A 11 7.69 2.93 -19.25
N LEU A 12 6.56 2.55 -18.64
CA LEU A 12 6.53 1.81 -17.39
C LEU A 12 5.63 0.58 -17.48
N LYS A 13 5.99 -0.46 -16.73
CA LYS A 13 5.11 -1.58 -16.38
C LYS A 13 5.03 -1.70 -14.87
N VAL A 14 3.82 -1.59 -14.32
CA VAL A 14 3.54 -1.70 -12.89
C VAL A 14 2.80 -2.99 -12.64
N SER A 15 3.34 -3.86 -11.79
CA SER A 15 2.74 -5.12 -11.40
C SER A 15 2.26 -5.04 -9.96
N ILE A 16 0.95 -5.15 -9.76
CA ILE A 16 0.30 -5.07 -8.44
C ILE A 16 -0.16 -6.47 -8.06
N TYR A 17 0.38 -7.03 -6.98
CA TYR A 17 0.11 -8.41 -6.56
C TYR A 17 -1.07 -8.50 -5.59
N GLU A 18 -1.63 -9.70 -5.45
CA GLU A 18 -2.74 -9.99 -4.52
C GLU A 18 -2.39 -9.79 -3.04
N ASP A 19 -1.13 -9.60 -2.67
CA ASP A 19 -0.73 -9.21 -1.31
C ASP A 19 -0.58 -7.69 -1.15
N GLY A 20 -0.90 -6.92 -2.20
CA GLY A 20 -0.81 -5.47 -2.25
C GLY A 20 0.61 -4.94 -2.51
N SER A 21 1.60 -5.83 -2.69
CA SER A 21 2.94 -5.40 -3.12
C SER A 21 2.92 -4.90 -4.57
N VAL A 22 3.83 -3.99 -4.88
CA VAL A 22 3.92 -3.36 -6.19
C VAL A 22 5.36 -3.39 -6.70
N ASP A 23 5.54 -3.89 -7.91
CA ASP A 23 6.80 -3.80 -8.66
C ASP A 23 6.61 -2.82 -9.82
N VAL A 24 7.65 -2.05 -10.12
CA VAL A 24 7.66 -1.08 -11.23
C VAL A 24 8.90 -1.34 -12.09
N LEU A 25 8.69 -1.63 -13.37
CA LEU A 25 9.73 -1.77 -14.38
C LEU A 25 9.76 -0.51 -15.26
N ASP A 26 10.89 0.17 -15.26
CA ASP A 26 11.22 1.18 -16.27
C ASP A 26 11.73 0.49 -17.54
N LYS A 27 10.98 0.63 -18.63
CA LYS A 27 11.27 -0.02 -19.91
C LYS A 27 12.42 0.62 -20.66
N LEU A 28 12.72 1.90 -20.41
CA LEU A 28 13.81 2.61 -21.07
C LEU A 28 15.16 2.18 -20.52
N SER A 29 15.25 2.07 -19.19
CA SER A 29 16.48 1.70 -18.50
C SER A 29 16.58 0.20 -18.19
N ASN A 30 15.48 -0.55 -18.34
CA ASN A 30 15.32 -1.93 -17.92
C ASN A 30 15.63 -2.13 -16.42
N VAL A 31 15.38 -1.10 -15.62
CA VAL A 31 15.53 -1.12 -14.16
C VAL A 31 14.19 -1.51 -13.53
N GLU A 32 14.22 -2.48 -12.63
CA GLU A 32 13.05 -2.93 -11.88
C GLU A 32 13.16 -2.54 -10.41
N TRP A 33 12.18 -1.79 -9.94
CA TRP A 33 11.97 -1.50 -8.52
C TRP A 33 10.99 -2.51 -7.94
N THR A 34 11.54 -3.48 -7.20
CA THR A 34 10.73 -4.52 -6.57
C THR A 34 10.22 -4.08 -5.20
N ARG A 35 8.97 -4.42 -4.89
CA ARG A 35 8.30 -4.10 -3.61
C ARG A 35 8.48 -2.63 -3.23
N TRP A 36 8.29 -1.75 -4.20
CA TRP A 36 8.57 -0.34 -4.04
C TRP A 36 7.59 0.31 -3.04
N PRO A 37 8.08 1.19 -2.14
CA PRO A 37 9.46 1.65 -2.00
C PRO A 37 10.33 0.72 -1.12
N ASP A 38 11.46 0.22 -1.66
CA ASP A 38 12.56 -0.48 -0.98
C ASP A 38 12.21 -1.64 -0.04
N GLY A 39 11.19 -2.46 -0.38
CA GLY A 39 10.83 -3.62 0.44
C GLY A 39 10.22 -3.27 1.79
N GLU A 40 10.01 -1.98 2.07
CA GLU A 40 9.18 -1.51 3.18
C GLU A 40 7.72 -1.86 2.86
N PRO A 41 6.94 -2.37 3.84
CA PRO A 41 5.54 -2.62 3.61
C PRO A 41 4.86 -1.33 3.16
N THR A 42 4.07 -1.43 2.09
CA THR A 42 3.39 -0.35 1.36
C THR A 42 2.49 0.54 2.26
N GLY A 43 2.37 0.22 3.54
CA GLY A 43 1.95 1.15 4.59
C GLY A 43 2.48 0.75 5.97
N VAL A 44 3.49 1.47 6.50
CA VAL A 44 3.74 1.50 7.95
C VAL A 44 2.76 2.49 8.57
N VAL A 45 1.61 2.00 9.05
CA VAL A 45 0.70 2.82 9.85
C VAL A 45 1.18 2.80 11.29
N GLN A 46 1.75 3.91 11.77
CA GLN A 46 2.08 4.05 13.19
C GLN A 46 0.81 4.25 13.99
N LEU A 47 0.46 3.22 14.76
CA LEU A 47 -0.71 3.22 15.62
C LEU A 47 -0.38 3.83 16.99
N ARG A 48 -1.31 4.63 17.51
CA ARG A 48 -1.28 5.09 18.90
C ARG A 48 -2.52 4.53 19.57
N ALA A 49 -2.36 3.73 20.62
CA ALA A 49 -3.48 3.33 21.45
C ALA A 49 -3.63 4.34 22.61
N PRO A 50 -4.85 4.77 22.98
CA PRO A 50 -5.06 5.78 24.03
C PRO A 50 -4.63 5.33 25.43
N ASP A 51 -4.61 4.02 25.68
CA ASP A 51 -4.35 3.37 26.98
C ASP A 51 -2.87 3.05 27.21
N ARG A 52 -2.06 2.99 26.14
CA ARG A 52 -0.61 2.77 26.23
C ARG A 52 0.09 4.11 25.98
N GLY A 53 0.65 4.70 27.04
CA GLY A 53 1.26 6.03 27.05
C GLY A 53 2.38 6.30 26.03
N ALA A 54 2.84 5.29 25.27
CA ALA A 54 3.78 5.44 24.16
C ALA A 54 3.16 4.96 22.83
N PRO A 55 3.31 5.72 21.72
CA PRO A 55 3.02 5.20 20.38
C PRO A 55 3.85 3.93 20.14
N PHE A 56 3.23 2.85 19.67
CA PHE A 56 3.97 1.67 19.23
C PHE A 56 3.85 1.58 17.71
N VAL A 57 5.00 1.44 17.05
CA VAL A 57 5.02 1.18 15.60
C VAL A 57 4.65 -0.28 15.43
N SER A 58 3.55 -0.55 14.71
CA SER A 58 3.19 -1.90 14.32
C SER A 58 3.01 -1.93 12.81
N HIS A 59 3.58 -2.94 12.18
CA HIS A 59 3.34 -3.21 10.78
C HIS A 59 1.92 -3.77 10.65
N LEU A 60 1.08 -3.07 9.89
CA LEU A 60 -0.26 -3.57 9.59
C LEU A 60 -0.16 -4.61 8.48
N SER A 61 -0.74 -5.77 8.74
CA SER A 61 -1.03 -6.78 7.72
C SER A 61 -2.52 -6.77 7.43
N ALA A 62 -2.91 -6.77 6.16
CA ALA A 62 -4.30 -6.95 5.77
C ALA A 62 -4.58 -8.45 5.64
N SER A 63 -5.70 -8.91 6.20
CA SER A 63 -6.14 -10.30 6.01
C SER A 63 -6.80 -10.52 4.65
N ASN A 64 -7.24 -9.43 4.01
CA ASN A 64 -7.86 -9.46 2.69
C ASN A 64 -7.40 -8.26 1.87
N VAL A 65 -6.97 -8.51 0.65
CA VAL A 65 -6.57 -7.47 -0.30
C VAL A 65 -7.35 -7.68 -1.59
N LYS A 66 -8.04 -6.64 -2.05
CA LYS A 66 -8.80 -6.64 -3.30
C LYS A 66 -8.17 -5.68 -4.27
N LEU A 67 -7.93 -6.16 -5.49
CA LEU A 67 -7.48 -5.35 -6.61
C LEU A 67 -8.66 -5.09 -7.54
N ILE A 68 -8.93 -3.82 -7.82
CA ILE A 68 -10.05 -3.37 -8.64
C ILE A 68 -9.49 -2.50 -9.76
N ARG A 69 -9.58 -2.95 -11.02
CA ARG A 69 -9.24 -2.10 -12.16
C ARG A 69 -10.34 -1.05 -12.34
N GLU A 70 -9.99 0.22 -12.17
CA GLU A 70 -10.94 1.32 -12.39
C GLU A 70 -10.94 1.77 -13.85
N LYS A 71 -9.74 1.89 -14.43
CA LYS A 71 -9.50 2.29 -15.82
C LYS A 71 -8.28 1.52 -16.35
N GLU A 72 -8.00 1.65 -17.64
CA GLU A 72 -6.85 1.00 -18.28
C GLU A 72 -5.54 1.26 -17.55
N LEU A 73 -5.31 2.51 -17.12
CA LEU A 73 -4.10 2.96 -16.42
C LEU A 73 -4.34 3.28 -14.94
N LYS A 74 -5.42 2.77 -14.32
CA LYS A 74 -5.72 3.03 -12.91
C LYS A 74 -6.30 1.83 -12.19
N VAL A 75 -5.73 1.51 -11.03
CA VAL A 75 -6.16 0.43 -10.13
C VAL A 75 -6.41 0.98 -8.76
N ARG A 76 -7.45 0.48 -8.11
CA ARG A 76 -7.70 0.67 -6.70
C ARG A 76 -7.32 -0.61 -5.95
N ILE A 77 -6.62 -0.45 -4.85
CA ILE A 77 -6.23 -1.49 -3.91
C ILE A 77 -7.01 -1.25 -2.62
N ALA A 78 -7.85 -2.20 -2.23
CA ALA A 78 -8.56 -2.17 -0.97
C ALA A 78 -7.96 -3.21 -0.02
N PHE A 79 -7.40 -2.71 1.08
CA PHE A 79 -6.89 -3.51 2.18
C PHE A 79 -7.96 -3.57 3.27
N GLU A 80 -8.32 -4.78 3.71
CA GLU A 80 -9.36 -5.01 4.70
C GLU A 80 -8.86 -5.91 5.83
N GLY A 81 -9.44 -5.72 7.01
CA GLY A 81 -9.22 -6.60 8.16
C GLY A 81 -7.79 -6.53 8.65
N PHE A 82 -7.35 -5.32 9.01
CA PHE A 82 -6.00 -5.11 9.51
C PHE A 82 -5.73 -5.87 10.81
N GLY A 83 -4.53 -6.44 10.89
CA GLY A 83 -3.95 -7.05 12.08
C GLY A 83 -2.56 -6.52 12.38
N CYS A 84 -2.16 -6.61 13.65
CA CYS A 84 -0.82 -6.30 14.13
C CYS A 84 0.06 -7.55 14.18
N GLU A 85 1.38 -7.34 14.11
CA GLU A 85 2.36 -8.33 14.56
C GLU A 85 2.03 -8.79 15.99
N GLY A 86 1.92 -10.11 16.18
CA GLY A 86 1.40 -10.72 17.41
C GLY A 86 -0.04 -11.25 17.32
N GLY A 87 -0.69 -11.14 16.16
CA GLY A 87 -1.95 -11.85 15.86
C GLY A 87 -3.23 -11.14 16.33
N PHE A 88 -3.13 -9.91 16.84
CA PHE A 88 -4.30 -9.13 17.21
C PHE A 88 -4.98 -8.55 15.96
N SER A 89 -6.21 -8.98 15.71
CA SER A 89 -7.08 -8.34 14.71
C SER A 89 -7.52 -6.98 15.21
N LEU A 90 -7.11 -5.93 14.52
CA LEU A 90 -7.56 -4.57 14.79
C LEU A 90 -8.90 -4.31 14.09
N GLY A 91 -9.07 -4.88 12.88
CA GLY A 91 -10.11 -4.44 11.97
C GLY A 91 -9.75 -3.10 11.31
N GLY A 92 -10.68 -2.56 10.52
CA GLY A 92 -10.43 -1.39 9.69
C GLY A 92 -10.06 -1.74 8.24
N SER A 93 -9.87 -0.70 7.45
CA SER A 93 -9.63 -0.79 6.01
C SER A 93 -8.80 0.41 5.49
N MET A 94 -8.16 0.23 4.34
CA MET A 94 -7.53 1.31 3.58
C MET A 94 -7.81 1.11 2.12
N GLU A 95 -8.15 2.18 1.43
CA GLU A 95 -8.20 2.23 -0.02
C GLU A 95 -7.06 3.12 -0.53
N ALA A 96 -6.28 2.58 -1.45
CA ALA A 96 -5.26 3.31 -2.18
C ALA A 96 -5.54 3.16 -3.68
N SER A 97 -5.16 4.15 -4.48
CA SER A 97 -5.14 4.05 -5.93
C SER A 97 -3.72 4.14 -6.46
N VAL A 98 -3.47 3.37 -7.51
CA VAL A 98 -2.23 3.36 -8.30
C VAL A 98 -2.62 3.72 -9.72
N SER A 99 -2.03 4.78 -10.26
CA SER A 99 -2.26 5.19 -11.65
C SER A 99 -0.96 5.46 -12.38
N LEU A 100 -0.94 5.12 -13.66
CA LEU A 100 0.14 5.47 -14.56
C LEU A 100 -0.19 6.75 -15.33
N ASP A 101 0.77 7.65 -15.36
CA ASP A 101 0.72 8.89 -16.13
C ASP A 101 2.10 9.15 -16.76
N GLU A 102 2.19 9.05 -18.09
CA GLU A 102 3.46 9.13 -18.84
C GLU A 102 4.59 8.28 -18.20
N SER A 103 5.69 8.91 -17.78
CA SER A 103 6.83 8.26 -17.11
C SER A 103 6.70 8.18 -15.59
N SER A 104 5.51 8.42 -15.04
CA SER A 104 5.25 8.50 -13.61
C SER A 104 4.25 7.45 -13.12
N VAL A 105 4.51 6.90 -11.94
CA VAL A 105 3.55 6.11 -11.16
C VAL A 105 3.06 6.96 -10.00
N ASN A 106 1.74 7.17 -9.94
CA ASN A 106 1.10 7.93 -8.87
C ASN A 106 0.42 6.97 -7.89
N PHE A 107 0.71 7.15 -6.59
CA PHE A 107 0.07 6.44 -5.50
C PHE A 107 -0.71 7.42 -4.63
N THR A 108 -2.01 7.19 -4.48
CA THR A 108 -2.88 8.05 -3.67
C THR A 108 -3.58 7.22 -2.61
N VAL A 109 -3.48 7.62 -1.34
CA VAL A 109 -4.33 7.04 -0.29
C VAL A 109 -5.68 7.76 -0.33
N GLU A 110 -6.72 7.04 -0.72
CA GLU A 110 -8.07 7.57 -0.94
C GLU A 110 -8.86 7.61 0.37
N ARG A 111 -8.77 6.54 1.16
CA ARG A 111 -9.51 6.38 2.42
C ARG A 111 -8.72 5.54 3.40
N VAL A 112 -8.80 5.88 4.69
CA VAL A 112 -8.36 5.00 5.77
C VAL A 112 -9.42 4.98 6.85
N GLU A 113 -9.82 3.79 7.26
CA GLU A 113 -10.72 3.55 8.38
C GLU A 113 -10.01 2.70 9.42
N LEU A 114 -9.80 3.28 10.60
CA LEU A 114 -9.22 2.58 11.72
C LEU A 114 -10.25 2.46 12.85
N PRO A 115 -10.10 1.45 13.72
CA PRO A 115 -10.90 1.38 14.95
C PRO A 115 -10.71 2.64 15.80
N LYS A 116 -11.73 2.96 16.59
CA LYS A 116 -11.73 4.15 17.45
C LYS A 116 -10.50 4.15 18.36
N GLY A 117 -9.81 5.28 18.41
CA GLY A 117 -8.61 5.47 19.23
C GLY A 117 -7.30 5.29 18.45
N PHE A 118 -7.35 4.69 17.26
CA PHE A 118 -6.20 4.59 16.36
C PHE A 118 -6.20 5.73 15.34
N LEU A 119 -5.00 6.19 14.96
CA LEU A 119 -4.80 7.28 14.02
C LEU A 119 -3.66 6.92 13.07
N VAL A 120 -3.77 7.33 11.81
CA VAL A 120 -2.65 7.28 10.86
C VAL A 120 -1.78 8.50 11.10
N LYS A 121 -0.51 8.30 11.47
CA LYS A 121 0.47 9.38 11.53
C LYS A 121 1.42 9.28 10.35
N ARG A 122 1.53 10.34 9.55
CA ARG A 122 2.62 10.45 8.57
C ARG A 122 3.94 10.49 9.33
N ARG A 123 4.87 9.61 8.97
CA ARG A 123 6.25 9.70 9.46
C ARG A 123 6.80 11.03 8.96
N ALA A 124 7.14 11.94 9.87
CA ALA A 124 7.86 13.15 9.50
C ALA A 124 9.22 12.73 8.95
N THR A 125 9.44 12.90 7.65
CA THR A 125 10.79 12.91 7.09
C THR A 125 11.49 14.12 7.69
N LYS A 126 12.57 13.90 8.44
CA LYS A 126 13.46 15.01 8.80
C LYS A 126 13.94 15.66 7.49
N PRO A 127 14.02 17.00 7.44
CA PRO A 127 14.59 17.71 6.30
C PRO A 127 16.06 17.30 6.09
#